data_AF-A0A7J7RXW8-F1
#
_entry.id   AF-A0A7J7RXW8-F1
#
_cell.length_a   1.000
_cell.length_b   1.000
_cell.length_c   1.000
_cell.angle_alpha   90.00
_cell.angle_beta   90.00
_cell.angle_gamma   90.00
#
_symmetry.space_group_name_H-M   'P 1'
#
loop_
_entity.id
_entity.type
_entity.pdbx_description
1 polymer ?
#
loop_
_entity_poly.entity_id
_entity_poly.type
_entity_poly.pdbx_seq_one_letter_code
_entity_poly.pdbx_strand_id
1 'polypeptide(L)'
;MKSELVRLPKVERELKQLKEENAYLREMRETNGLLREEVEGLQRKLGRQEKMQENLVDLELEKERLLAKLQSWERLDQSTGLSIRTPEDLSRFIVELQQRELALKERNGSLASSARELDKVRQQLQEEARQLGTQLLEERKKRETHEALARRLQKRVLLLTKERDGMRAILGSYDSELTPAEYSPQLTRRVREAEDMVQKVHAHSSDMEAQLSEALEELGSQKQRADMLEMELKMLQSQSGPAEQSVLLSREEVSALRLKIEELEGERSRLEEEKKKLEVQLEQLTLVGDYDQSKTKVLHLAVNPASEARQGLRQDQARLQEECERLRTLLGTLERGGPVPAGLEASCLPSSKEVAELKKQVESAELKNQRLKEVFQTKIQEFRKVCYTLTGYQVDITRESQYRLTSMYAEHKDDCLIFKATGPSGTTMQLLETEFSRTVPELIELHLLRQDSIPAFLSALTLELFSRQTLA
;
A
#
# COMPACT_ATOMS: atom_id res chain seq x y z
N MET A 1 -121.86 64.98 32.75
CA MET A 1 -121.47 66.30 33.30
C MET A 1 -121.00 66.24 34.76
N LYS A 2 -121.85 66.09 35.81
CA LYS A 2 -121.40 66.19 37.23
C LYS A 2 -120.50 65.03 37.73
N SER A 3 -120.70 63.81 37.26
CA SER A 3 -119.88 62.64 37.61
C SER A 3 -118.52 62.60 36.90
N GLU A 4 -118.40 63.28 35.75
CA GLU A 4 -117.14 63.42 35.00
C GLU A 4 -116.24 64.48 35.64
N LEU A 5 -116.80 65.55 36.21
CA LEU A 5 -116.09 66.60 36.97
C LEU A 5 -115.40 66.07 38.25
N VAL A 6 -115.94 65.02 38.89
CA VAL A 6 -115.36 64.41 40.10
C VAL A 6 -114.25 63.39 39.75
N ARG A 7 -114.26 62.81 38.53
CA ARG A 7 -113.22 61.90 38.05
C ARG A 7 -112.01 62.65 37.48
N LEU A 8 -112.22 63.85 36.94
CA LEU A 8 -111.17 64.73 36.41
C LEU A 8 -109.94 64.88 37.33
N PRO A 9 -110.06 65.24 38.62
CA PRO A 9 -108.89 65.40 39.50
C PRO A 9 -108.16 64.09 39.84
N LYS A 10 -108.82 62.93 39.75
CA LYS A 10 -108.16 61.62 39.91
C LYS A 10 -107.36 61.28 38.65
N VAL A 11 -107.96 61.45 37.49
CA VAL A 11 -107.31 61.28 36.18
C VAL A 11 -106.16 62.28 36.00
N GLU A 12 -106.28 63.51 36.50
CA GLU A 12 -105.18 64.49 36.48
C GLU A 12 -104.00 64.09 37.38
N ARG A 13 -104.25 63.45 38.53
CA ARG A 13 -103.18 62.93 39.39
C ARG A 13 -102.50 61.71 38.75
N GLU A 14 -103.29 60.80 38.20
CA GLU A 14 -102.77 59.65 37.44
C GLU A 14 -101.98 60.11 36.21
N LEU A 15 -102.44 61.13 35.48
CA LEU A 15 -101.70 61.72 34.37
C LEU A 15 -100.42 62.43 34.82
N LYS A 16 -100.39 63.03 36.02
CA LYS A 16 -99.16 63.61 36.60
C LYS A 16 -98.17 62.51 37.00
N GLN A 17 -98.63 61.46 37.69
CA GLN A 17 -97.82 60.30 38.04
C GLN A 17 -97.26 59.61 36.79
N LEU A 18 -98.08 59.36 35.76
CA LEU A 18 -97.63 58.80 34.50
C LEU A 18 -96.65 59.73 33.74
N LYS A 19 -96.77 61.05 33.89
CA LYS A 19 -95.82 62.02 33.31
C LYS A 19 -94.48 62.00 34.06
N GLU A 20 -94.51 61.92 35.38
CA GLU A 20 -93.31 61.79 36.23
C GLU A 20 -92.62 60.45 36.00
N GLU A 21 -93.36 59.35 35.94
CA GLU A 21 -92.86 58.02 35.57
C GLU A 21 -92.31 58.01 34.14
N ASN A 22 -92.97 58.65 33.17
CA ASN A 22 -92.42 58.78 31.82
C ASN A 22 -91.15 59.62 31.78
N ALA A 23 -91.04 60.68 32.58
CA ALA A 23 -89.82 61.49 32.69
C ALA A 23 -88.69 60.64 33.29
N TYR A 24 -88.95 59.95 34.40
CA TYR A 24 -88.01 59.03 35.04
C TYR A 24 -87.57 57.91 34.09
N LEU A 25 -88.49 57.28 33.36
CA LEU A 25 -88.16 56.25 32.38
C LEU A 25 -87.34 56.79 31.20
N ARG A 26 -87.51 58.07 30.81
CA ARG A 26 -86.67 58.71 29.79
C ARG A 26 -85.26 58.96 30.32
N GLU A 27 -85.13 59.53 31.51
CA GLU A 27 -83.82 59.73 32.16
C GLU A 27 -83.10 58.41 32.40
N MET A 28 -83.82 57.36 32.83
CA MET A 28 -83.27 56.01 32.96
C MET A 28 -82.86 55.41 31.61
N ARG A 29 -83.59 55.69 30.52
CA ARG A 29 -83.18 55.25 29.17
C ARG A 29 -81.94 55.98 28.68
N GLU A 30 -81.83 57.28 28.93
CA GLU A 30 -80.66 58.09 28.57
C GLU A 30 -79.43 57.67 29.36
N THR A 31 -79.54 57.50 30.68
CA THR A 31 -78.44 56.99 31.53
C THR A 31 -78.05 55.56 31.16
N ASN A 32 -79.01 54.66 30.88
CA ASN A 32 -78.69 53.34 30.34
C ASN A 32 -78.04 53.41 28.96
N GLY A 33 -78.39 54.38 28.11
CA GLY A 33 -77.76 54.63 26.82
C GLY A 33 -76.29 55.02 26.98
N LEU A 34 -76.00 56.00 27.84
CA LEU A 34 -74.63 56.42 28.17
C LEU A 34 -73.81 55.27 28.76
N LEU A 35 -74.37 54.52 29.71
CA LEU A 35 -73.71 53.34 30.28
C LEU A 35 -73.42 52.28 29.22
N ARG A 36 -74.32 52.05 28.26
CA ARG A 36 -74.06 51.13 27.15
C ARG A 36 -72.94 51.62 26.25
N GLU A 37 -72.91 52.90 25.91
CA GLU A 37 -71.83 53.49 25.11
C GLU A 37 -70.48 53.43 25.83
N GLU A 38 -70.45 53.68 27.14
CA GLU A 38 -69.26 53.52 27.98
C GLU A 38 -68.80 52.05 28.02
N VAL A 39 -69.74 51.11 28.20
CA VAL A 39 -69.45 49.67 28.18
C VAL A 39 -68.91 49.23 26.82
N GLU A 40 -69.52 49.65 25.72
CA GLU A 40 -69.01 49.36 24.37
C GLU A 40 -67.65 50.04 24.11
N GLY A 41 -67.44 51.26 24.62
CA GLY A 41 -66.16 51.96 24.56
C GLY A 41 -65.06 51.22 25.32
N LEU A 42 -65.37 50.71 26.51
CA LEU A 42 -64.49 49.87 27.31
C LEU A 42 -64.23 48.52 26.64
N GLN A 43 -65.26 47.87 26.07
CA GLN A 43 -65.11 46.62 25.32
C GLN A 43 -64.21 46.79 24.08
N ARG A 44 -64.36 47.89 23.32
CA ARG A 44 -63.47 48.20 22.20
C ARG A 44 -62.03 48.46 22.65
N LYS A 45 -61.83 49.15 23.78
CA LYS A 45 -60.49 49.36 24.36
C LYS A 45 -59.87 48.04 24.83
N LEU A 46 -60.67 47.19 25.49
CA LEU A 46 -60.27 45.87 25.93
C LEU A 46 -59.86 45.01 24.73
N GLY A 47 -60.68 44.94 23.68
CA GLY A 47 -60.33 44.18 22.47
C GLY A 47 -59.08 44.72 21.73
N ARG A 48 -58.79 46.02 21.82
CA ARG A 48 -57.51 46.58 21.31
C ARG A 48 -56.31 46.18 22.19
N GLN A 49 -56.51 46.16 23.50
CA GLN A 49 -55.50 45.71 24.47
C GLN A 49 -55.21 44.21 24.32
N GLU A 50 -56.24 43.39 24.17
CA GLU A 50 -56.12 41.95 23.92
C GLU A 50 -55.33 41.67 22.64
N LYS A 51 -55.66 42.34 21.52
CA LYS A 51 -54.88 42.23 20.28
C LYS A 51 -53.43 42.70 20.43
N MET A 52 -53.18 43.73 21.24
CA MET A 52 -51.82 44.18 21.53
C MET A 52 -51.06 43.12 22.34
N GLN A 53 -51.71 42.49 23.32
CA GLN A 53 -51.15 41.40 24.11
C GLN A 53 -50.84 40.18 23.24
N GLU A 54 -51.74 39.80 22.34
CA GLU A 54 -51.51 38.73 21.36
C GLU A 54 -50.24 39.01 20.52
N ASN A 55 -50.15 40.20 19.92
CA ASN A 55 -48.97 40.59 19.14
C ASN A 55 -47.68 40.62 19.96
N LEU A 56 -47.75 41.02 21.25
CA LEU A 56 -46.59 41.01 22.14
C LEU A 56 -46.12 39.58 22.40
N VAL A 57 -47.03 38.66 22.67
CA VAL A 57 -46.72 37.24 22.85
C VAL A 57 -46.11 36.65 21.58
N ASP A 58 -46.66 36.96 20.40
CA ASP A 58 -46.10 36.51 19.13
C ASP A 58 -44.67 37.00 18.91
N LEU A 59 -44.40 38.28 19.19
CA LEU A 59 -43.05 38.86 19.09
C LEU A 59 -42.08 38.27 20.12
N GLU A 60 -42.53 37.99 21.33
CA GLU A 60 -41.73 37.32 22.36
C GLU A 60 -41.34 35.91 21.93
N LEU A 61 -42.29 35.14 21.39
CA LEU A 61 -42.03 33.81 20.83
C LEU A 61 -41.06 33.87 19.63
N GLU A 62 -41.20 34.85 18.74
CA GLU A 62 -40.26 35.05 17.64
C GLU A 62 -38.85 35.38 18.15
N LYS A 63 -38.74 36.24 19.16
CA LYS A 63 -37.46 36.59 19.79
C LYS A 63 -36.82 35.35 20.43
N GLU A 64 -37.56 34.55 21.17
CA GLU A 64 -37.07 33.30 21.76
C GLU A 64 -36.58 32.33 20.68
N ARG A 65 -37.33 32.18 19.58
CA ARG A 65 -36.92 31.34 18.44
C ARG A 65 -35.62 31.84 17.79
N LEU A 66 -35.44 33.15 17.63
CA LEU A 66 -34.21 33.74 17.08
C LEU A 66 -33.04 33.57 18.04
N LEU A 67 -33.25 33.76 19.35
CA LEU A 67 -32.23 33.52 20.38
C LEU A 67 -31.81 32.05 20.42
N ALA A 68 -32.74 31.11 20.32
CA ALA A 68 -32.43 29.68 20.26
C ALA A 68 -31.58 29.33 19.03
N LYS A 69 -31.89 29.92 17.86
CA LYS A 69 -31.07 29.77 16.65
C LYS A 69 -29.67 30.35 16.86
N LEU A 70 -29.54 31.54 17.42
CA LEU A 70 -28.24 32.18 17.67
C LEU A 70 -27.40 31.38 18.66
N GLN A 71 -27.99 30.91 19.76
CA GLN A 71 -27.33 30.02 20.71
C GLN A 71 -26.89 28.70 20.07
N SER A 72 -27.66 28.16 19.11
CA SER A 72 -27.25 26.94 18.39
C SER A 72 -25.97 27.17 17.56
N TRP A 73 -25.81 28.35 16.96
CA TRP A 73 -24.59 28.74 16.25
C TRP A 73 -23.42 29.00 17.22
N GLU A 74 -23.66 29.61 18.37
CA GLU A 74 -22.62 29.78 19.40
C GLU A 74 -22.15 28.44 20.00
N ARG A 75 -23.06 27.47 20.14
CA ARG A 75 -22.68 26.10 20.55
C ARG A 75 -21.85 25.40 19.48
N LEU A 76 -22.12 25.67 18.20
CA LEU A 76 -21.31 25.17 17.08
C LEU A 76 -19.87 25.68 17.16
N ASP A 77 -19.65 26.97 17.46
CA ASP A 77 -18.32 27.56 17.73
C ASP A 77 -17.58 26.78 18.84
N GLN A 78 -18.25 26.55 19.98
CA GLN A 78 -17.67 25.82 21.12
C GLN A 78 -17.31 24.36 20.78
N SER A 79 -18.13 23.70 19.94
CA SER A 79 -17.93 22.29 19.59
C SER A 79 -16.87 22.08 18.51
N THR A 80 -16.72 23.03 17.59
CA THR A 80 -15.84 22.90 16.43
C THR A 80 -14.50 23.61 16.64
N GLY A 81 -14.42 24.56 17.58
CA GLY A 81 -13.24 25.41 17.79
C GLY A 81 -12.94 26.34 16.61
N LEU A 82 -13.83 26.36 15.62
CA LEU A 82 -13.80 27.23 14.47
C LEU A 82 -14.70 28.42 14.83
N SER A 83 -14.16 29.64 14.73
CA SER A 83 -14.80 30.90 15.10
C SER A 83 -16.01 31.25 14.20
N ILE A 84 -17.01 30.39 14.23
CA ILE A 84 -18.19 30.41 13.38
C ILE A 84 -19.37 30.74 14.27
N ARG A 85 -19.73 32.02 14.30
CA ARG A 85 -20.85 32.51 15.13
C ARG A 85 -22.06 32.86 14.29
N THR A 86 -21.86 33.10 13.00
CA THR A 86 -22.92 33.42 12.07
C THR A 86 -22.84 32.57 10.80
N PRO A 87 -23.97 32.38 10.08
CA PRO A 87 -23.97 31.75 8.76
C PRO A 87 -23.04 32.44 7.74
N GLU A 88 -22.82 33.74 7.90
CA GLU A 88 -21.90 34.49 7.03
C GLU A 88 -20.44 34.09 7.29
N ASP A 89 -20.06 33.84 8.54
CA ASP A 89 -18.72 33.34 8.89
C ASP A 89 -18.48 31.95 8.28
N LEU A 90 -19.50 31.07 8.29
CA LEU A 90 -19.44 29.80 7.56
C LEU A 90 -19.18 30.00 6.08
N SER A 91 -19.95 30.90 5.45
CA SER A 91 -19.80 31.16 4.02
C SER A 91 -18.40 31.67 3.67
N ARG A 92 -17.84 32.57 4.48
CA ARG A 92 -16.47 33.07 4.34
C ARG A 92 -15.44 31.95 4.50
N PHE A 93 -15.58 31.12 5.53
CA PHE A 93 -14.71 29.97 5.75
C PHE A 93 -14.76 28.96 4.61
N ILE A 94 -15.96 28.67 4.07
CA ILE A 94 -16.13 27.80 2.90
C ILE A 94 -15.42 28.39 1.68
N VAL A 95 -15.56 29.69 1.43
CA VAL A 95 -14.89 30.37 0.32
C VAL A 95 -13.36 30.33 0.50
N GLU A 96 -12.85 30.57 1.70
CA GLU A 96 -11.42 30.44 1.99
C GLU A 96 -10.91 29.01 1.77
N LEU A 97 -11.66 28.00 2.22
CA LEU A 97 -11.33 26.59 1.98
C LEU A 97 -11.33 26.28 0.48
N GLN A 98 -12.33 26.73 -0.27
CA GLN A 98 -12.39 26.56 -1.72
C GLN A 98 -11.21 27.23 -2.42
N GLN A 99 -10.82 28.45 -2.00
CA GLN A 99 -9.64 29.13 -2.54
C GLN A 99 -8.34 28.38 -2.22
N ARG A 100 -8.19 27.86 -0.99
CA ARG A 100 -7.05 27.03 -0.60
C ARG A 100 -7.00 25.75 -1.43
N GLU A 101 -8.13 25.08 -1.63
CA GLU A 101 -8.22 23.88 -2.47
C GLU A 101 -7.86 24.16 -3.94
N LEU A 102 -8.32 25.28 -4.49
CA LEU A 102 -7.97 25.68 -5.85
C LEU A 102 -6.46 25.93 -5.98
N ALA A 103 -5.86 26.68 -5.05
CA ALA A 103 -4.43 26.94 -5.03
C ALA A 103 -3.60 25.64 -4.88
N LEU A 104 -4.06 24.68 -4.07
CA LEU A 104 -3.43 23.36 -3.95
C LEU A 104 -3.57 22.54 -5.25
N LYS A 105 -4.72 22.59 -5.91
CA LYS A 105 -4.93 21.93 -7.22
C LYS A 105 -4.03 22.52 -8.29
N GLU A 106 -3.86 23.84 -8.34
CA GLU A 106 -2.94 24.51 -9.26
C GLU A 106 -1.49 24.10 -9.01
N ARG A 107 -1.05 24.11 -7.74
CA ARG A 107 0.30 23.64 -7.35
C ARG A 107 0.51 22.16 -7.70
N ASN A 108 -0.48 21.31 -7.45
CA ASN A 108 -0.39 19.90 -7.84
C ASN A 108 -0.33 19.75 -9.37
N GLY A 109 -1.05 20.60 -10.11
CA GLY A 109 -0.98 20.65 -11.56
C GLY A 109 0.42 21.02 -12.08
N SER A 110 1.04 22.05 -11.50
CA SER A 110 2.40 22.48 -11.89
C SER A 110 3.48 21.48 -11.49
N LEU A 111 3.36 20.85 -10.32
CA LEU A 111 4.25 19.76 -9.91
C LEU A 111 4.09 18.55 -10.84
N ALA A 112 2.87 18.20 -11.23
CA ALA A 112 2.62 17.10 -12.15
C ALA A 112 3.15 17.40 -13.57
N SER A 113 3.07 18.64 -14.06
CA SER A 113 3.68 19.00 -15.35
C SER A 113 5.21 18.96 -15.28
N SER A 114 5.81 19.49 -14.21
CA SER A 114 7.25 19.45 -14.00
C SER A 114 7.77 18.00 -13.89
N ALA A 115 7.07 17.14 -13.16
CA ALA A 115 7.42 15.72 -13.08
C ALA A 115 7.39 15.02 -14.45
N ARG A 116 6.36 15.31 -15.27
CA ARG A 116 6.26 14.78 -16.64
C ARG A 116 7.37 15.29 -17.55
N GLU A 117 7.79 16.54 -17.39
CA GLU A 117 8.92 17.10 -18.15
C GLU A 117 10.24 16.41 -17.76
N LEU A 118 10.50 16.24 -16.46
CA LEU A 118 11.66 15.51 -15.97
C LEU A 118 11.67 14.05 -16.42
N ASP A 119 10.52 13.37 -16.43
CA ASP A 119 10.41 12.00 -16.94
C ASP A 119 10.73 11.91 -18.43
N LYS A 120 10.30 12.88 -19.25
CA LYS A 120 10.65 12.95 -20.68
C LYS A 120 12.15 13.14 -20.88
N VAL A 121 12.77 14.06 -20.14
CA VAL A 121 14.22 14.29 -20.20
C VAL A 121 14.98 13.02 -19.77
N ARG A 122 14.51 12.33 -18.72
CA ARG A 122 15.10 11.06 -18.28
C ARG A 122 15.00 9.98 -19.36
N GLN A 123 13.87 9.88 -20.06
CA GLN A 123 13.71 8.93 -21.17
C GLN A 123 14.66 9.25 -22.32
N GLN A 124 14.79 10.52 -22.71
CA GLN A 124 15.73 10.96 -23.73
C GLN A 124 17.18 10.61 -23.37
N LEU A 125 17.61 10.91 -22.14
CA LEU A 125 18.96 10.56 -21.67
C LEU A 125 19.19 9.04 -21.62
N GLN A 126 18.17 8.24 -21.30
CA GLN A 126 18.25 6.78 -21.35
C GLN A 126 18.39 6.25 -22.78
N GLU A 127 17.71 6.87 -23.75
CA GLU A 127 17.84 6.55 -25.17
C GLU A 127 19.22 6.94 -25.71
N GLU A 128 19.71 8.12 -25.38
CA GLU A 128 21.07 8.57 -25.73
C GLU A 128 22.14 7.65 -25.13
N ALA A 129 22.01 7.28 -23.85
CA ALA A 129 22.93 6.34 -23.21
C ALA A 129 22.90 4.96 -23.89
N ARG A 130 21.72 4.50 -24.34
CA ARG A 130 21.60 3.26 -25.13
C ARG A 130 22.29 3.40 -26.47
N GLN A 131 22.10 4.51 -27.19
CA GLN A 131 22.73 4.76 -28.49
C GLN A 131 24.26 4.82 -28.35
N LEU A 132 24.79 5.55 -27.37
CA LEU A 132 26.21 5.60 -27.08
C LEU A 132 26.76 4.21 -26.70
N GLY A 133 25.99 3.44 -25.93
CA GLY A 133 26.34 2.05 -25.61
C GLY A 133 26.45 1.17 -26.85
N THR A 134 25.54 1.30 -27.81
CA THR A 134 25.60 0.57 -29.09
C THR A 134 26.80 0.98 -29.94
N GLN A 135 27.08 2.28 -30.06
CA GLN A 135 28.24 2.78 -30.79
C GLN A 135 29.57 2.30 -30.17
N LEU A 136 29.67 2.32 -28.85
CA LEU A 136 30.85 1.83 -28.13
C LEU A 136 31.07 0.32 -28.35
N LEU A 137 30.00 -0.47 -28.41
CA LEU A 137 30.09 -1.90 -28.74
C LEU A 137 30.55 -2.13 -30.18
N GLU A 138 30.07 -1.34 -31.14
CA GLU A 138 30.50 -1.41 -32.53
C GLU A 138 31.97 -1.04 -32.69
N GLU A 139 32.42 0.04 -32.05
CA GLU A 139 33.83 0.44 -32.07
C GLU A 139 34.74 -0.58 -31.39
N ARG A 140 34.29 -1.22 -30.30
CA ARG A 140 35.01 -2.35 -29.68
C ARG A 140 35.17 -3.53 -30.65
N LYS A 141 34.11 -3.91 -31.36
CA LYS A 141 34.17 -4.99 -32.36
C LYS A 141 35.11 -4.63 -33.50
N LYS A 142 35.07 -3.40 -34.02
CA LYS A 142 36.00 -2.92 -35.05
C LYS A 142 37.44 -3.03 -34.55
N ARG A 143 37.72 -2.52 -33.35
CA ARG A 143 39.05 -2.62 -32.71
C ARG A 143 39.53 -4.06 -32.61
N GLU A 144 38.68 -4.99 -32.16
CA GLU A 144 39.03 -6.42 -32.07
C GLU A 144 39.39 -7.00 -33.45
N THR A 145 38.64 -6.66 -34.50
CA THR A 145 38.96 -7.11 -35.87
C THR A 145 40.28 -6.55 -36.38
N HIS A 146 40.58 -5.28 -36.11
CA HIS A 146 41.84 -4.65 -36.48
C HIS A 146 43.02 -5.24 -35.69
N GLU A 147 42.87 -5.48 -34.39
CA GLU A 147 43.89 -6.15 -33.57
C GLU A 147 44.16 -7.58 -34.07
N ALA A 148 43.12 -8.32 -34.46
CA ALA A 148 43.28 -9.65 -35.04
C ALA A 148 44.03 -9.61 -36.39
N LEU A 149 43.72 -8.63 -37.26
CA LEU A 149 44.41 -8.41 -38.52
C LEU A 149 45.89 -8.06 -38.29
N ALA A 150 46.18 -7.14 -37.36
CA ALA A 150 47.55 -6.75 -37.01
C ALA A 150 48.38 -7.96 -36.53
N ARG A 151 47.81 -8.83 -35.67
CA ARG A 151 48.48 -10.07 -35.24
C ARG A 151 48.76 -11.03 -36.40
N ARG A 152 47.88 -11.12 -37.40
CA ARG A 152 48.11 -11.96 -38.61
C ARG A 152 49.24 -11.41 -39.47
N LEU A 153 49.25 -10.10 -39.69
CA LEU A 153 50.31 -9.43 -40.46
C LEU A 153 51.66 -9.57 -39.75
N GLN A 154 51.71 -9.38 -38.42
CA GLN A 154 52.93 -9.54 -37.63
C GLN A 154 53.50 -10.97 -37.72
N LYS A 155 52.64 -12.01 -37.70
CA LYS A 155 53.07 -13.39 -37.94
C LYS A 155 53.64 -13.60 -39.34
N ARG A 156 53.02 -13.01 -40.36
CA ARG A 156 53.49 -13.11 -41.75
C ARG A 156 54.84 -12.43 -41.94
N VAL A 157 55.01 -11.24 -41.37
CA VAL A 157 56.30 -10.54 -41.35
C VAL A 157 57.36 -11.39 -40.67
N LEU A 158 57.07 -12.00 -39.52
CA LEU A 158 58.02 -12.90 -38.84
C LEU A 158 58.46 -14.08 -39.72
N LEU A 159 57.53 -14.70 -40.45
CA LEU A 159 57.85 -15.82 -41.36
C LEU A 159 58.74 -15.34 -42.52
N LEU A 160 58.38 -14.23 -43.16
CA LEU A 160 59.18 -13.66 -44.25
C LEU A 160 60.59 -13.25 -43.77
N THR A 161 60.71 -12.71 -42.55
CA THR A 161 62.00 -12.39 -41.94
C THR A 161 62.85 -13.64 -41.74
N LYS A 162 62.26 -14.74 -41.27
CA LYS A 162 62.96 -16.03 -41.12
C LYS A 162 63.38 -16.63 -42.47
N GLU A 163 62.51 -16.55 -43.49
CA GLU A 163 62.84 -17.00 -44.84
C GLU A 163 64.00 -16.20 -45.43
N ARG A 164 63.96 -14.86 -45.31
CA ARG A 164 65.05 -13.97 -45.70
C ARG A 164 66.36 -14.33 -45.01
N ASP A 165 66.35 -14.49 -43.69
CA ASP A 165 67.55 -14.80 -42.92
C ASP A 165 68.10 -16.19 -43.23
N GLY A 166 67.22 -17.17 -43.48
CA GLY A 166 67.59 -18.50 -43.95
C GLY A 166 68.28 -18.46 -45.32
N MET A 167 67.72 -17.73 -46.30
CA MET A 167 68.36 -17.54 -47.60
C MET A 167 69.71 -16.83 -47.49
N ARG A 168 69.83 -15.81 -46.63
CA ARG A 168 71.09 -15.10 -46.37
C ARG A 168 72.15 -16.02 -45.77
N ALA A 169 71.78 -16.89 -44.83
CA ALA A 169 72.69 -17.87 -44.23
C ALA A 169 73.17 -18.90 -45.25
N ILE A 170 72.28 -19.38 -46.13
CA ILE A 170 72.63 -20.30 -47.22
C ILE A 170 73.63 -19.64 -48.18
N LEU A 171 73.39 -18.40 -48.61
CA LEU A 171 74.33 -17.67 -49.46
C LEU A 171 75.71 -17.50 -48.79
N GLY A 172 75.72 -17.12 -47.51
CA GLY A 172 76.98 -17.00 -46.76
C GLY A 172 77.75 -18.32 -46.64
N SER A 173 77.06 -19.47 -46.59
CA SER A 173 77.74 -20.78 -46.61
C SER A 173 78.40 -21.07 -47.95
N TYR A 174 77.75 -20.76 -49.08
CA TYR A 174 78.36 -20.90 -50.40
C TYR A 174 79.58 -19.99 -50.58
N ASP A 175 79.49 -18.74 -50.11
CA ASP A 175 80.62 -17.79 -50.15
C ASP A 175 81.83 -18.29 -49.33
N SER A 176 81.58 -19.03 -48.25
CA SER A 176 82.64 -19.62 -47.42
C SER A 176 83.26 -20.91 -47.97
N GLU A 177 82.51 -21.66 -48.80
CA GLU A 177 82.98 -22.91 -49.43
C GLU A 177 83.77 -22.68 -50.74
N LEU A 178 83.70 -21.47 -51.31
CA LEU A 178 84.43 -21.08 -52.51
C LEU A 178 85.88 -20.66 -52.20
N THR A 179 86.80 -21.62 -52.14
CA THR A 179 88.25 -21.32 -52.24
C THR A 179 88.62 -20.88 -53.67
N PRO A 180 89.45 -19.85 -53.86
CA PRO A 180 89.59 -19.08 -55.12
C PRO A 180 90.41 -19.75 -56.25
N ALA A 181 90.54 -21.08 -56.31
CA ALA A 181 91.58 -21.72 -57.12
C ALA A 181 91.18 -22.35 -58.47
N GLU A 182 89.91 -22.48 -58.86
CA GLU A 182 89.58 -23.11 -60.16
C GLU A 182 88.47 -22.37 -60.92
N TYR A 183 88.87 -21.41 -61.76
CA TYR A 183 87.97 -20.71 -62.68
C TYR A 183 87.84 -21.46 -64.01
N SER A 184 86.77 -22.24 -64.17
CA SER A 184 86.34 -22.85 -65.44
C SER A 184 85.19 -22.04 -66.06
N PRO A 185 84.91 -22.14 -67.38
CA PRO A 185 83.84 -21.39 -68.05
C PRO A 185 82.42 -21.68 -67.54
N GLN A 186 82.22 -22.75 -66.76
CA GLN A 186 80.97 -23.02 -66.05
C GLN A 186 80.82 -22.13 -64.80
N LEU A 187 81.92 -21.75 -64.16
CA LEU A 187 81.93 -20.82 -63.03
C LEU A 187 81.56 -19.41 -63.51
N THR A 188 82.03 -18.96 -64.67
CA THR A 188 81.63 -17.67 -65.23
C THR A 188 80.12 -17.59 -65.53
N ARG A 189 79.48 -18.71 -65.92
CA ARG A 189 78.02 -18.76 -66.09
C ARG A 189 77.28 -18.75 -64.76
N ARG A 190 77.76 -19.51 -63.77
CA ARG A 190 77.19 -19.49 -62.41
C ARG A 190 77.40 -18.17 -61.69
N VAL A 191 78.52 -17.51 -61.93
CA VAL A 191 78.83 -16.17 -61.41
C VAL A 191 77.92 -15.14 -62.07
N ARG A 192 77.65 -15.22 -63.38
CA ARG A 192 76.62 -14.37 -64.02
C ARG A 192 75.21 -14.64 -63.50
N GLU A 193 74.83 -15.89 -63.31
CA GLU A 193 73.52 -16.23 -62.73
C GLU A 193 73.42 -15.77 -61.26
N ALA A 194 74.51 -15.85 -60.50
CA ALA A 194 74.60 -15.32 -59.14
C ALA A 194 74.59 -13.78 -59.14
N GLU A 195 75.27 -13.12 -60.06
CA GLU A 195 75.24 -11.66 -60.26
C GLU A 195 73.82 -11.21 -60.61
N ASP A 196 73.10 -11.92 -61.48
CA ASP A 196 71.70 -11.62 -61.81
C ASP A 196 70.77 -11.81 -60.61
N MET A 197 71.01 -12.84 -59.80
CA MET A 197 70.24 -13.07 -58.57
C MET A 197 70.57 -12.02 -57.49
N VAL A 198 71.83 -11.61 -57.37
CA VAL A 198 72.27 -10.52 -56.49
C VAL A 198 71.67 -9.20 -56.96
N GLN A 199 71.62 -8.93 -58.27
CA GLN A 199 70.94 -7.75 -58.81
C GLN A 199 69.45 -7.76 -58.52
N LYS A 200 68.77 -8.90 -58.63
CA LYS A 200 67.35 -9.04 -58.25
C LYS A 200 67.11 -8.84 -56.76
N VAL A 201 67.98 -9.39 -55.90
CA VAL A 201 67.92 -9.18 -54.45
C VAL A 201 68.24 -7.74 -54.11
N HIS A 202 69.16 -7.09 -54.82
CA HIS A 202 69.49 -5.69 -54.62
C HIS A 202 68.32 -4.78 -55.02
N ALA A 203 67.69 -5.06 -56.16
CA ALA A 203 66.46 -4.37 -56.59
C ALA A 203 65.31 -4.56 -55.58
N HIS A 204 65.14 -5.77 -55.05
CA HIS A 204 64.13 -6.01 -54.02
C HIS A 204 64.48 -5.34 -52.68
N SER A 205 65.77 -5.29 -52.30
CA SER A 205 66.22 -4.56 -51.12
C SER A 205 65.97 -3.06 -51.27
N SER A 206 66.22 -2.49 -52.46
CA SER A 206 65.92 -1.08 -52.73
C SER A 206 64.42 -0.80 -52.71
N ASP A 207 63.58 -1.72 -53.21
CA ASP A 207 62.12 -1.58 -53.14
C ASP A 207 61.62 -1.65 -51.69
N MET A 208 62.18 -2.54 -50.88
CA MET A 208 61.84 -2.65 -49.46
C MET A 208 62.34 -1.44 -48.67
N GLU A 209 63.53 -0.91 -48.98
CA GLU A 209 64.05 0.32 -48.40
C GLU A 209 63.17 1.53 -48.77
N ALA A 210 62.67 1.59 -50.01
CA ALA A 210 61.72 2.61 -50.45
C ALA A 210 60.39 2.53 -49.68
N GLN A 211 59.82 1.34 -49.52
CA GLN A 211 58.61 1.13 -48.72
C GLN A 211 58.82 1.46 -47.23
N LEU A 212 60.01 1.21 -46.70
CA LEU A 212 60.37 1.54 -45.32
C LEU A 212 60.52 3.07 -45.14
N SER A 213 61.10 3.76 -46.13
CA SER A 213 61.13 5.23 -46.14
C SER A 213 59.73 5.84 -46.22
N GLU A 214 58.84 5.29 -47.06
CA GLU A 214 57.46 5.76 -47.18
C GLU A 214 56.70 5.56 -45.85
N ALA A 215 56.83 4.39 -45.22
CA ALA A 215 56.22 4.14 -43.90
C ALA A 215 56.78 5.05 -42.78
N LEU A 216 58.07 5.41 -42.84
CA LEU A 216 58.67 6.35 -41.88
C LEU A 216 58.19 7.78 -42.11
N GLU A 217 57.99 8.20 -43.36
CA GLU A 217 57.38 9.49 -43.70
C GLU A 217 55.91 9.54 -43.26
N GLU A 218 55.14 8.48 -43.48
CA GLU A 218 53.76 8.35 -42.98
C GLU A 218 53.69 8.43 -41.45
N LEU A 219 54.57 7.71 -40.75
CA LEU A 219 54.67 7.76 -39.28
C LEU A 219 55.07 9.17 -38.80
N GLY A 220 55.99 9.82 -39.49
CA GLY A 220 56.36 11.22 -39.26
C GLY A 220 55.17 12.16 -39.41
N SER A 221 54.36 11.98 -40.46
CA SER A 221 53.15 12.76 -40.69
C SER A 221 52.09 12.54 -39.60
N GLN A 222 51.93 11.31 -39.11
CA GLN A 222 51.01 10.98 -38.03
C GLN A 222 51.48 11.57 -36.69
N LYS A 223 52.79 11.54 -36.43
CA LYS A 223 53.38 12.17 -35.24
C LYS A 223 53.19 13.68 -35.25
N GLN A 224 53.42 14.34 -36.39
CA GLN A 224 53.13 15.78 -36.54
C GLN A 224 51.65 16.10 -36.29
N ARG A 225 50.72 15.26 -36.76
CA ARG A 225 49.28 15.43 -36.45
C ARG A 225 48.98 15.26 -34.96
N ALA A 226 49.61 14.29 -34.29
CA ALA A 226 49.47 14.11 -32.85
C ALA A 226 50.03 15.30 -32.06
N ASP A 227 51.21 15.80 -32.44
CA ASP A 227 51.84 16.97 -31.80
C ASP A 227 50.98 18.24 -32.00
N MET A 228 50.36 18.42 -33.18
CA MET A 228 49.41 19.52 -33.43
C MET A 228 48.15 19.39 -32.55
N LEU A 229 47.56 18.19 -32.43
CA LEU A 229 46.40 17.95 -31.57
C LEU A 229 46.75 18.13 -30.08
N GLU A 230 47.94 17.73 -29.65
CA GLU A 230 48.43 18.00 -28.29
C GLU A 230 48.63 19.50 -28.05
N MET A 231 49.11 20.24 -29.05
CA MET A 231 49.27 21.69 -28.97
C MET A 231 47.90 22.40 -28.95
N GLU A 232 46.93 21.94 -29.74
CA GLU A 232 45.54 22.41 -29.70
C GLU A 232 44.88 22.10 -28.35
N LEU A 233 45.10 20.92 -27.78
CA LEU A 233 44.65 20.57 -26.43
C LEU A 233 45.29 21.48 -25.37
N LYS A 234 46.61 21.74 -25.46
CA LYS A 234 47.31 22.66 -24.56
C LYS A 234 46.84 24.10 -24.73
N MET A 235 46.49 24.52 -25.94
CA MET A 235 45.93 25.84 -26.24
C MET A 235 44.49 25.99 -25.76
N LEU A 236 43.66 24.95 -25.86
CA LEU A 236 42.31 24.93 -25.29
C LEU A 236 42.36 24.90 -23.76
N GLN A 237 43.33 24.18 -23.18
CA GLN A 237 43.60 24.19 -21.74
C GLN A 237 44.10 25.56 -21.26
N SER A 238 44.97 26.24 -22.01
CA SER A 238 45.46 27.58 -21.64
C SER A 238 44.44 28.69 -21.89
N GLN A 239 43.54 28.53 -22.86
CA GLN A 239 42.36 29.38 -23.06
C GLN A 239 41.29 29.18 -21.97
N SER A 240 41.38 28.10 -21.18
CA SER A 240 40.52 27.82 -20.01
C SER A 240 41.08 28.33 -18.67
N GLY A 241 41.92 29.38 -18.66
CA GLY A 241 42.26 30.13 -17.45
C GLY A 241 42.54 31.62 -17.76
N PRO A 242 41.84 32.57 -17.08
CA PRO A 242 42.02 32.77 -15.65
C PRO A 242 40.73 32.46 -14.87
N ALA A 243 40.70 31.28 -14.24
CA ALA A 243 39.63 30.85 -13.35
C ALA A 243 40.07 30.94 -11.88
N GLU A 244 40.63 32.06 -11.43
CA GLU A 244 40.93 32.23 -10.00
C GLU A 244 39.92 33.14 -9.29
N GLN A 245 39.26 34.05 -10.02
CA GLN A 245 38.14 34.83 -9.48
C GLN A 245 36.79 34.11 -9.63
N SER A 246 36.62 33.28 -10.65
CA SER A 246 35.44 32.42 -10.81
C SER A 246 35.50 31.17 -9.91
N VAL A 247 36.68 30.73 -9.45
CA VAL A 247 36.81 29.56 -8.55
C VAL A 247 36.38 29.87 -7.12
N LEU A 248 36.49 31.11 -6.64
CA LEU A 248 35.98 31.46 -5.30
C LEU A 248 34.45 31.62 -5.31
N LEU A 249 33.88 32.30 -6.30
CA LEU A 249 32.44 32.41 -6.48
C LEU A 249 31.80 31.05 -6.78
N SER A 250 32.41 30.23 -7.66
CA SER A 250 31.93 28.87 -7.90
C SER A 250 32.14 27.94 -6.72
N ARG A 251 33.14 28.14 -5.85
CA ARG A 251 33.29 27.34 -4.62
C ARG A 251 32.22 27.66 -3.59
N GLU A 252 31.86 28.93 -3.45
CA GLU A 252 30.76 29.37 -2.58
C GLU A 252 29.41 28.89 -3.14
N GLU A 253 29.17 29.02 -4.45
CA GLU A 253 28.01 28.46 -5.15
C GLU A 253 27.97 26.94 -5.03
N VAL A 254 29.09 26.24 -5.19
CA VAL A 254 29.18 24.78 -5.00
C VAL A 254 28.91 24.40 -3.55
N SER A 255 29.35 25.18 -2.57
CA SER A 255 29.01 24.94 -1.16
C SER A 255 27.54 25.21 -0.86
N ALA A 256 26.94 26.23 -1.46
CA ALA A 256 25.52 26.54 -1.33
C ALA A 256 24.65 25.46 -1.99
N LEU A 257 25.06 24.97 -3.15
CA LEU A 257 24.43 23.84 -3.84
C LEU A 257 24.56 22.54 -3.05
N ARG A 258 25.72 22.28 -2.41
CA ARG A 258 25.89 21.12 -1.51
C ARG A 258 24.96 21.18 -0.30
N LEU A 259 24.86 22.34 0.37
CA LEU A 259 23.92 22.54 1.46
C LEU A 259 22.47 22.37 0.98
N LYS A 260 22.13 22.88 -0.21
CA LYS A 260 20.80 22.70 -0.79
C LYS A 260 20.51 21.24 -1.12
N ILE A 261 21.50 20.48 -1.59
CA ILE A 261 21.38 19.03 -1.81
C ILE A 261 21.12 18.31 -0.48
N GLU A 262 21.87 18.61 0.57
CA GLU A 262 21.67 18.03 1.90
C GLU A 262 20.28 18.37 2.48
N GLU A 263 19.81 19.61 2.32
CA GLU A 263 18.45 20.01 2.69
C GLU A 263 17.39 19.22 1.90
N LEU A 264 17.56 19.09 0.58
CA LEU A 264 16.62 18.35 -0.27
C LEU A 264 16.64 16.85 0.02
N GLU A 265 17.78 16.27 0.36
CA GLU A 265 17.90 14.89 0.83
C GLU A 265 17.21 14.69 2.19
N GLY A 266 17.34 15.68 3.09
CA GLY A 266 16.61 15.74 4.35
C GLY A 266 15.09 15.85 4.17
N GLU A 267 14.62 16.70 3.26
CA GLU A 267 13.20 16.83 2.93
C GLU A 267 12.67 15.54 2.29
N ARG A 268 13.44 14.95 1.37
CA ARG A 268 13.09 13.69 0.71
C ARG A 268 12.96 12.55 1.71
N SER A 269 13.90 12.40 2.63
CA SER A 269 13.83 11.34 3.65
C SER A 269 12.61 11.51 4.57
N ARG A 270 12.28 12.74 4.99
CA ARG A 270 11.05 13.03 5.76
C ARG A 270 9.80 12.68 4.98
N LEU A 271 9.72 13.06 3.70
CA LEU A 271 8.58 12.73 2.83
C LEU A 271 8.47 11.22 2.60
N GLU A 272 9.59 10.50 2.48
CA GLU A 272 9.59 9.04 2.37
C GLU A 272 9.08 8.36 3.66
N GLU A 273 9.40 8.89 4.84
CA GLU A 273 8.85 8.41 6.10
C GLU A 273 7.35 8.69 6.25
N GLU A 274 6.91 9.89 5.89
CA GLU A 274 5.48 10.26 5.89
C GLU A 274 4.69 9.40 4.91
N LYS A 275 5.23 9.17 3.71
CA LYS A 275 4.65 8.26 2.73
C LYS A 275 4.50 6.85 3.28
N LYS A 276 5.54 6.28 3.90
CA LYS A 276 5.46 4.94 4.53
C LYS A 276 4.39 4.89 5.62
N LYS A 277 4.29 5.92 6.46
CA LYS A 277 3.25 6.00 7.51
C LYS A 277 1.84 6.01 6.90
N LEU A 278 1.64 6.79 5.83
CA LEU A 278 0.37 6.87 5.11
C LEU A 278 0.05 5.55 4.39
N GLU A 279 1.04 4.88 3.79
CA GLU A 279 0.88 3.57 3.16
C GLU A 279 0.42 2.53 4.18
N VAL A 280 1.06 2.45 5.35
CA VAL A 280 0.65 1.55 6.43
C VAL A 280 -0.76 1.86 6.93
N GLN A 281 -1.14 3.14 7.02
CA GLN A 281 -2.51 3.52 7.39
C GLN A 281 -3.52 3.08 6.32
N LEU A 282 -3.22 3.27 5.03
CA LEU A 282 -4.08 2.81 3.94
C LEU A 282 -4.20 1.28 3.90
N GLU A 283 -3.12 0.56 4.17
CA GLU A 283 -3.14 -0.90 4.31
C GLU A 283 -4.02 -1.35 5.48
N GLN A 284 -3.96 -0.66 6.63
CA GLN A 284 -4.83 -0.95 7.76
C GLN A 284 -6.31 -0.67 7.43
N LEU A 285 -6.61 0.45 6.77
CA LEU A 285 -7.97 0.79 6.36
C LEU A 285 -8.51 -0.21 5.33
N THR A 286 -7.69 -0.63 4.36
CA THR A 286 -8.10 -1.65 3.38
C THR A 286 -8.32 -3.03 4.01
N LEU A 287 -7.54 -3.40 5.03
CA LEU A 287 -7.79 -4.62 5.82
C LEU A 287 -9.12 -4.58 6.59
N VAL A 288 -9.53 -3.39 7.05
CA VAL A 288 -10.83 -3.16 7.70
C VAL A 288 -11.98 -3.10 6.68
N GLY A 289 -11.65 -2.95 5.39
CA GLY A 289 -12.62 -2.87 4.29
C GLY A 289 -13.06 -1.45 3.95
N ASP A 290 -12.28 -0.44 4.33
CA ASP A 290 -12.53 0.95 3.95
C ASP A 290 -12.28 1.18 2.45
N TYR A 291 -13.05 2.08 1.84
CA TYR A 291 -13.03 2.31 0.40
C TYR A 291 -13.20 3.79 0.02
N ASP A 292 -12.59 4.18 -1.10
CA ASP A 292 -12.73 5.51 -1.69
C ASP A 292 -14.16 5.72 -2.23
N GLN A 293 -14.95 6.60 -1.59
CA GLN A 293 -16.33 6.89 -2.01
C GLN A 293 -16.46 7.53 -3.40
N SER A 294 -15.39 8.17 -3.90
CA SER A 294 -15.35 8.79 -5.23
C SER A 294 -15.15 7.78 -6.37
N LYS A 295 -14.53 6.63 -6.08
CA LYS A 295 -14.22 5.58 -7.07
C LYS A 295 -15.14 4.37 -6.93
N THR A 296 -15.52 4.04 -5.69
CA THR A 296 -16.20 2.79 -5.38
C THR A 296 -17.50 3.07 -4.64
N LYS A 297 -18.62 2.65 -5.24
CA LYS A 297 -19.94 2.65 -4.60
C LYS A 297 -20.31 1.23 -4.22
N VAL A 298 -20.46 0.97 -2.93
CA VAL A 298 -20.89 -0.35 -2.43
C VAL A 298 -22.40 -0.46 -2.56
N LEU A 299 -22.85 -1.53 -3.22
CA LEU A 299 -24.27 -1.86 -3.39
C LEU A 299 -24.54 -3.23 -2.77
N HIS A 300 -25.68 -3.36 -2.11
CA HIS A 300 -26.21 -4.64 -1.65
C HIS A 300 -27.71 -4.70 -1.93
N LEU A 301 -28.26 -5.92 -1.97
CA LEU A 301 -29.70 -6.10 -2.12
C LEU A 301 -30.44 -5.46 -0.93
N ALA A 302 -31.55 -4.77 -1.21
CA ALA A 302 -32.38 -4.14 -0.18
C ALA A 302 -33.01 -5.19 0.75
N VAL A 303 -33.41 -6.34 0.18
CA VAL A 303 -33.77 -7.54 0.92
C VAL A 303 -32.56 -8.46 0.92
N ASN A 304 -31.86 -8.52 2.05
CA ASN A 304 -30.74 -9.42 2.27
C ASN A 304 -31.00 -10.32 3.49
N PRO A 305 -30.32 -11.48 3.59
CA PRO A 305 -30.50 -12.37 4.74
C PRO A 305 -30.29 -11.69 6.10
N ALA A 306 -29.41 -10.68 6.17
CA ALA A 306 -29.19 -9.90 7.39
C ALA A 306 -30.34 -8.94 7.73
N SER A 307 -31.05 -8.38 6.75
CA SER A 307 -32.24 -7.55 6.94
C SER A 307 -33.42 -8.42 7.34
N GLU A 308 -33.57 -9.59 6.74
CA GLU A 308 -34.59 -10.59 7.11
C GLU A 308 -34.36 -11.08 8.55
N ALA A 309 -33.13 -11.43 8.91
CA ALA A 309 -32.79 -11.81 10.28
C ALA A 309 -33.07 -10.68 11.28
N ARG A 310 -32.74 -9.43 10.94
CA ARG A 310 -33.07 -8.26 11.77
C ARG A 310 -34.57 -8.02 11.87
N GLN A 311 -35.33 -8.27 10.82
CA GLN A 311 -36.80 -8.17 10.84
C GLN A 311 -37.41 -9.29 11.70
N GLY A 312 -36.94 -10.52 11.56
CA GLY A 312 -37.32 -11.65 12.42
C GLY A 312 -37.06 -11.34 13.89
N LEU A 313 -35.86 -10.86 14.23
CA LEU A 313 -35.54 -10.45 15.61
C LEU A 313 -36.50 -9.38 16.14
N ARG A 314 -36.88 -8.39 15.32
CA ARG A 314 -37.87 -7.37 15.72
C ARG A 314 -39.26 -7.96 15.92
N GLN A 315 -39.68 -8.90 15.08
CA GLN A 315 -40.95 -9.59 15.23
C GLN A 315 -40.97 -10.44 16.51
N ASP A 316 -39.88 -11.14 16.81
CA ASP A 316 -39.75 -11.93 18.03
C ASP A 316 -39.73 -11.05 19.28
N GLN A 317 -39.04 -9.90 19.24
CA GLN A 317 -39.10 -8.91 20.30
C GLN A 317 -40.52 -8.36 20.51
N ALA A 318 -41.26 -8.07 19.43
CA ALA A 318 -42.64 -7.62 19.52
C ALA A 318 -43.55 -8.71 20.11
N ARG A 319 -43.40 -9.97 19.68
CA ARG A 319 -44.12 -11.12 20.26
C ARG A 319 -43.83 -11.28 21.74
N LEU A 320 -42.56 -11.19 22.14
CA LEU A 320 -42.15 -11.29 23.53
C LEU A 320 -42.73 -10.14 24.37
N GLN A 321 -42.79 -8.93 23.82
CA GLN A 321 -43.42 -7.78 24.48
C GLN A 321 -44.92 -8.01 24.67
N GLU A 322 -45.62 -8.46 23.63
CA GLU A 322 -47.04 -8.81 23.72
C GLU A 322 -47.28 -9.92 24.75
N GLU A 323 -46.44 -10.95 24.79
CA GLU A 323 -46.51 -12.02 25.79
C GLU A 323 -46.25 -11.50 27.20
N CYS A 324 -45.25 -10.63 27.39
CA CYS A 324 -44.99 -9.99 28.67
C CYS A 324 -46.18 -9.13 29.12
N GLU A 325 -46.83 -8.39 28.21
CA GLU A 325 -48.02 -7.60 28.50
C GLU A 325 -49.22 -8.50 28.84
N ARG A 326 -49.42 -9.60 28.10
CA ARG A 326 -50.44 -10.62 28.42
C ARG A 326 -50.20 -11.27 29.77
N LEU A 327 -48.95 -11.61 30.11
CA LEU A 327 -48.59 -12.16 31.41
C LEU A 327 -48.75 -11.12 32.53
N ARG A 328 -48.38 -9.86 32.32
CA ARG A 328 -48.60 -8.77 33.28
C ARG A 328 -50.09 -8.53 33.55
N THR A 329 -50.91 -8.53 32.51
CA THR A 329 -52.37 -8.37 32.66
C THR A 329 -52.99 -9.56 33.39
N LEU A 330 -52.55 -10.79 33.09
CA LEU A 330 -52.97 -12.01 33.79
C LEU A 330 -52.52 -12.04 35.25
N LEU A 331 -51.27 -11.67 35.56
CA LEU A 331 -50.80 -11.55 36.94
C LEU A 331 -51.61 -10.49 37.69
N GLY A 332 -51.89 -9.35 37.06
CA GLY A 332 -52.73 -8.30 37.66
C GLY A 332 -54.19 -8.72 37.88
N THR A 333 -54.74 -9.70 37.15
CA THR A 333 -56.09 -10.26 37.44
C THR A 333 -56.03 -11.32 38.54
N LEU A 334 -54.97 -12.12 38.59
CA LEU A 334 -54.72 -13.09 39.66
C LEU A 334 -54.45 -12.42 41.02
N GLU A 335 -53.64 -11.36 41.06
CA GLU A 335 -53.37 -10.55 42.26
C GLU A 335 -54.65 -9.87 42.80
N ARG A 336 -55.60 -9.55 41.91
CA ARG A 336 -56.94 -9.04 42.27
C ARG A 336 -57.92 -10.13 42.70
N GLY A 337 -57.48 -11.40 42.81
CA GLY A 337 -58.29 -12.52 43.28
C GLY A 337 -59.23 -13.12 42.23
N GLY A 338 -58.97 -12.91 40.93
CA GLY A 338 -59.74 -13.53 39.85
C GLY A 338 -59.45 -15.04 39.69
N PRO A 339 -60.39 -15.84 39.14
CA PRO A 339 -60.17 -17.27 38.90
C PRO A 339 -59.05 -17.51 37.88
N VAL A 340 -58.18 -18.49 38.16
CA VAL A 340 -57.08 -18.90 37.28
C VAL A 340 -57.65 -19.47 35.97
N PRO A 341 -57.27 -18.95 34.78
CA PRO A 341 -57.71 -19.52 33.52
C PRO A 341 -57.08 -20.90 33.28
N ALA A 342 -57.91 -21.87 32.90
CA ALA A 342 -57.58 -23.29 32.73
C ALA A 342 -56.52 -23.63 31.66
N GLY A 343 -55.93 -22.64 30.97
CA GLY A 343 -54.93 -22.83 29.91
C GLY A 343 -53.49 -22.99 30.40
N LEU A 344 -53.20 -22.73 31.68
CA LEU A 344 -51.82 -22.73 32.21
C LEU A 344 -51.29 -24.11 32.58
N GLU A 345 -52.15 -25.11 32.81
CA GLU A 345 -51.68 -26.47 33.18
C GLU A 345 -51.19 -27.31 31.98
N ALA A 346 -51.45 -26.88 30.74
CA ALA A 346 -51.11 -27.64 29.55
C ALA A 346 -49.79 -27.21 28.86
N SER A 347 -49.16 -26.10 29.26
CA SER A 347 -48.05 -25.51 28.50
C SER A 347 -46.64 -25.88 29.00
N CYS A 348 -46.52 -26.69 30.05
CA CYS A 348 -45.23 -27.03 30.68
C CYS A 348 -44.58 -28.33 30.16
N LEU A 349 -45.02 -28.88 29.03
CA LEU A 349 -44.31 -29.99 28.37
C LEU A 349 -43.94 -29.57 26.95
N PRO A 350 -42.64 -29.45 26.60
CA PRO A 350 -42.26 -29.29 25.21
C PRO A 350 -42.78 -30.50 24.43
N SER A 351 -43.37 -30.23 23.25
CA SER A 351 -43.91 -31.24 22.36
C SER A 351 -42.89 -32.38 22.18
N SER A 352 -43.27 -33.61 22.56
CA SER A 352 -42.41 -34.81 22.46
C SER A 352 -41.78 -35.01 21.08
N LYS A 353 -42.32 -34.36 20.04
CA LYS A 353 -41.82 -34.39 18.67
C LYS A 353 -40.58 -33.51 18.48
N GLU A 354 -40.55 -32.30 19.07
CA GLU A 354 -39.39 -31.39 18.97
C GLU A 354 -38.19 -31.92 19.76
N VAL A 355 -38.44 -32.52 20.94
CA VAL A 355 -37.38 -33.18 21.72
C VAL A 355 -36.81 -34.38 20.96
N ALA A 356 -37.64 -35.14 20.24
CA ALA A 356 -37.18 -36.25 19.41
C ALA A 356 -36.39 -35.79 18.17
N GLU A 357 -36.79 -34.67 17.54
CA GLU A 357 -36.08 -34.09 16.41
C GLU A 357 -34.72 -33.49 16.81
N LEU A 358 -34.65 -32.77 17.93
CA LEU A 358 -33.39 -32.25 18.47
C LEU A 358 -32.44 -33.37 18.87
N LYS A 359 -32.93 -34.44 19.51
CA LYS A 359 -32.10 -35.63 19.80
C LYS A 359 -31.54 -36.27 18.54
N LYS A 360 -32.35 -36.43 17.49
CA LYS A 360 -31.88 -36.93 16.18
C LYS A 360 -30.83 -36.01 15.55
N GLN A 361 -30.98 -34.69 15.68
CA GLN A 361 -29.99 -33.74 15.16
C GLN A 361 -28.67 -33.84 15.93
N VAL A 362 -28.71 -33.93 17.27
CA VAL A 362 -27.52 -34.13 18.11
C VAL A 362 -26.83 -35.45 17.77
N GLU A 363 -27.57 -36.57 17.68
CA GLU A 363 -27.03 -37.87 17.28
C GLU A 363 -26.40 -37.82 15.88
N SER A 364 -27.04 -37.12 14.92
CA SER A 364 -26.48 -36.95 13.58
C SER A 364 -25.21 -36.12 13.56
N ALA A 365 -25.10 -35.11 14.42
CA ALA A 365 -23.92 -34.25 14.55
C ALA A 365 -22.78 -34.99 15.27
N GLU A 366 -23.09 -35.75 16.32
CA GLU A 366 -22.15 -36.62 17.00
C GLU A 366 -21.61 -37.69 16.05
N LEU A 367 -22.45 -38.32 15.24
CA LEU A 367 -22.03 -39.29 14.23
C LEU A 367 -21.14 -38.65 13.15
N LYS A 368 -21.46 -37.42 12.70
CA LYS A 368 -20.60 -36.67 11.78
C LYS A 368 -19.24 -36.37 12.41
N ASN A 369 -19.20 -35.96 13.68
CA ASN A 369 -17.95 -35.70 14.41
C ASN A 369 -17.13 -36.99 14.62
N GLN A 370 -17.79 -38.13 14.88
CA GLN A 370 -17.12 -39.43 14.97
C GLN A 370 -16.50 -39.83 13.63
N ARG A 371 -17.27 -39.75 12.53
CA ARG A 371 -16.76 -40.01 11.18
C ARG A 371 -15.61 -39.08 10.80
N LEU A 372 -15.68 -37.80 11.15
CA LEU A 372 -14.58 -36.86 10.93
C LEU A 372 -13.32 -37.26 11.71
N LYS A 373 -13.46 -37.70 12.96
CA LYS A 373 -12.33 -38.23 13.75
C LYS A 373 -11.74 -39.49 13.10
N GLU A 374 -12.57 -40.41 12.61
CA GLU A 374 -12.12 -41.64 11.93
C GLU A 374 -11.40 -41.32 10.62
N VAL A 375 -11.93 -40.40 9.80
CA VAL A 375 -11.29 -39.96 8.56
C VAL A 375 -9.96 -39.27 8.87
N PHE A 376 -9.93 -38.40 9.89
CA PHE A 376 -8.70 -37.74 10.31
C PHE A 376 -7.65 -38.75 10.78
N GLN A 377 -8.03 -39.72 11.62
CA GLN A 377 -7.13 -40.79 12.06
C GLN A 377 -6.60 -41.60 10.87
N THR A 378 -7.47 -41.96 9.92
CA THR A 378 -7.09 -42.70 8.72
C THR A 378 -6.11 -41.90 7.87
N LYS A 379 -6.37 -40.59 7.67
CA LYS A 379 -5.50 -39.70 6.89
C LYS A 379 -4.15 -39.46 7.56
N ILE A 380 -4.11 -39.31 8.88
CA ILE A 380 -2.86 -39.19 9.62
C ILE A 380 -2.06 -40.49 9.58
N GLN A 381 -2.71 -41.65 9.66
CA GLN A 381 -2.04 -42.95 9.50
C GLN A 381 -1.51 -43.15 8.08
N GLU A 382 -2.27 -42.76 7.06
CA GLU A 382 -1.83 -42.76 5.66
C GLU A 382 -0.59 -41.87 5.48
N PHE A 383 -0.64 -40.64 5.99
CA PHE A 383 0.50 -39.71 5.97
C PHE A 383 1.71 -40.29 6.70
N ARG A 384 1.54 -40.85 7.90
CA ARG A 384 2.64 -41.49 8.65
C ARG A 384 3.27 -42.65 7.87
N LYS A 385 2.47 -43.49 7.20
CA LYS A 385 2.98 -44.59 6.36
C LYS A 385 3.76 -44.07 5.16
N VAL A 386 3.28 -43.02 4.51
CA VAL A 386 3.97 -42.40 3.38
C VAL A 386 5.28 -41.77 3.83
N CYS A 387 5.28 -40.99 4.91
CA CYS A 387 6.51 -40.43 5.50
C CYS A 387 7.51 -41.52 5.87
N TYR A 388 7.07 -42.57 6.56
CA TYR A 388 7.93 -43.69 6.92
C TYR A 388 8.56 -44.36 5.70
N THR A 389 7.81 -44.54 4.62
CA THR A 389 8.31 -45.16 3.38
C THR A 389 9.27 -44.25 2.60
N LEU A 390 9.03 -42.93 2.61
CA LEU A 390 9.82 -41.96 1.84
C LEU A 390 11.10 -41.55 2.56
N THR A 391 11.02 -41.26 3.85
CA THR A 391 12.15 -40.71 4.63
C THR A 391 12.83 -41.75 5.51
N GLY A 392 12.22 -42.93 5.69
CA GLY A 392 12.72 -43.96 6.59
C GLY A 392 12.44 -43.68 8.07
N TYR A 393 11.72 -42.60 8.43
CA TYR A 393 11.40 -42.27 9.82
C TYR A 393 9.91 -42.35 10.11
N GLN A 394 9.55 -43.08 11.16
CA GLN A 394 8.20 -43.10 11.71
C GLN A 394 8.11 -42.04 12.81
N VAL A 395 7.19 -41.08 12.61
CA VAL A 395 6.97 -39.93 13.51
C VAL A 395 5.72 -40.18 14.35
N ASP A 396 5.91 -40.41 15.65
CA ASP A 396 4.85 -40.61 16.62
C ASP A 396 4.76 -39.44 17.60
N ILE A 397 3.52 -39.01 17.86
CA ILE A 397 3.23 -37.92 18.80
C ILE A 397 3.07 -38.56 20.18
N THR A 398 3.91 -38.18 21.15
CA THR A 398 3.86 -38.71 22.51
C THR A 398 2.98 -37.83 23.42
N ARG A 399 3.60 -36.99 24.25
CA ARG A 399 2.93 -35.99 25.11
C ARG A 399 3.05 -34.60 24.47
N GLU A 400 2.29 -33.63 24.97
CA GLU A 400 2.14 -32.28 24.38
C GLU A 400 3.45 -31.72 23.80
N SER A 401 3.46 -31.62 22.45
CA SER A 401 4.54 -31.06 21.63
C SER A 401 5.86 -31.84 21.59
N GLN A 402 5.83 -33.15 21.85
CA GLN A 402 6.97 -34.06 21.66
C GLN A 402 6.73 -35.06 20.52
N TYR A 403 7.72 -35.19 19.65
CA TYR A 403 7.72 -36.07 18.49
C TYR A 403 8.81 -37.13 18.66
N ARG A 404 8.40 -38.39 18.72
CA ARG A 404 9.29 -39.55 18.72
C ARG A 404 9.52 -39.97 17.28
N LEU A 405 10.78 -39.98 16.86
CA LEU A 405 11.23 -40.51 15.58
C LEU A 405 11.86 -41.88 15.82
N THR A 406 11.36 -42.87 15.08
CA THR A 406 11.95 -44.22 15.02
C THR A 406 12.41 -44.46 13.59
N SER A 407 13.67 -44.86 13.43
CA SER A 407 14.24 -45.14 12.11
C SER A 407 13.82 -46.52 11.62
N MET A 408 13.63 -46.68 10.32
CA MET A 408 13.42 -47.97 9.64
C MET A 408 14.63 -48.90 9.84
N TYR A 409 15.82 -48.32 9.95
CA TYR A 409 17.10 -49.03 10.10
C TYR A 409 17.62 -49.01 11.54
N ALA A 410 16.72 -48.94 12.53
CA ALA A 410 17.10 -48.97 13.94
C ALA A 410 17.71 -50.34 14.32
N GLU A 411 18.86 -50.33 15.00
CA GLU A 411 19.57 -51.55 15.45
C GLU A 411 18.83 -52.23 16.61
N HIS A 412 18.21 -51.43 17.49
CA HIS A 412 17.36 -51.89 18.58
C HIS A 412 15.96 -51.26 18.55
N LYS A 413 14.95 -51.98 19.05
CA LYS A 413 13.55 -51.51 19.06
C LYS A 413 13.32 -50.29 19.96
N ASP A 414 14.26 -50.02 20.87
CA ASP A 414 14.20 -48.91 21.81
C ASP A 414 14.93 -47.66 21.29
N ASP A 415 15.62 -47.78 20.14
CA ASP A 415 16.34 -46.67 19.52
C ASP A 415 15.35 -45.66 18.94
N CYS A 416 15.22 -44.54 19.63
CA CYS A 416 14.33 -43.46 19.22
C CYS A 416 14.94 -42.10 19.54
N LEU A 417 14.67 -41.14 18.66
CA LEU A 417 15.00 -39.74 18.87
C LEU A 417 13.74 -39.01 19.31
N ILE A 418 13.84 -38.13 20.30
CA ILE A 418 12.70 -37.33 20.76
C ILE A 418 12.99 -35.87 20.47
N PHE A 419 12.15 -35.24 19.66
CA PHE A 419 12.20 -33.80 19.41
C PHE A 419 11.07 -33.10 20.15
N LYS A 420 11.36 -31.98 20.80
CA LYS A 420 10.38 -31.11 21.43
C LYS A 420 10.23 -29.83 20.62
N ALA A 421 8.99 -29.47 20.27
CA ALA A 421 8.74 -28.18 19.66
C ALA A 421 8.83 -27.07 20.72
N THR A 422 9.70 -26.10 20.50
CA THR A 422 9.87 -24.90 21.33
C THR A 422 9.45 -23.67 20.53
N GLY A 423 8.60 -22.82 21.13
CA GLY A 423 8.12 -21.56 20.55
C GLY A 423 6.59 -21.50 20.35
N PRO A 424 6.01 -20.28 20.22
CA PRO A 424 4.55 -20.07 20.15
C PRO A 424 3.89 -20.65 18.89
N SER A 425 4.69 -21.05 17.90
CA SER A 425 4.23 -21.55 16.59
C SER A 425 4.80 -22.93 16.23
N GLY A 426 5.51 -23.59 17.15
CA GLY A 426 6.13 -24.91 16.89
C GLY A 426 7.27 -24.92 15.86
N THR A 427 7.81 -23.75 15.49
CA THR A 427 8.76 -23.58 14.37
C THR A 427 10.17 -24.08 14.69
N THR A 428 10.60 -24.07 15.96
CA THR A 428 11.92 -24.58 16.35
C THR A 428 11.76 -25.92 17.06
N MET A 429 12.49 -26.93 16.61
CA MET A 429 12.49 -28.27 17.19
C MET A 429 13.82 -28.48 17.90
N GLN A 430 13.79 -28.82 19.18
CA GLN A 430 14.98 -29.15 19.97
C GLN A 430 15.06 -30.66 20.18
N LEU A 431 16.23 -31.24 19.95
CA LEU A 431 16.49 -32.65 20.25
C LEU A 431 16.62 -32.82 21.78
N LEU A 432 15.86 -33.76 22.34
CA LEU A 432 16.03 -34.22 23.71
C LEU A 432 17.02 -35.38 23.73
N GLU A 433 17.84 -35.40 24.78
CA GLU A 433 18.79 -36.50 25.00
C GLU A 433 18.04 -37.81 25.23
N THR A 434 18.35 -38.80 24.41
CA THR A 434 17.88 -40.19 24.46
C THR A 434 19.09 -41.11 24.52
N GLU A 435 18.88 -42.38 24.90
CA GLU A 435 19.99 -43.36 24.94
C GLU A 435 20.63 -43.53 23.56
N PHE A 436 19.82 -43.44 22.50
CA PHE A 436 20.28 -43.46 21.12
C PHE A 436 20.98 -42.16 20.70
N SER A 437 20.57 -40.97 21.17
CA SER A 437 21.30 -39.74 20.82
C SER A 437 22.72 -39.71 21.42
N ARG A 438 23.00 -40.51 22.45
CA ARG A 438 24.35 -40.63 23.03
C ARG A 438 25.32 -41.45 22.17
N THR A 439 24.82 -42.28 21.25
CA THR A 439 25.67 -43.12 20.39
C THR A 439 26.15 -42.39 19.13
N VAL A 440 25.52 -41.25 18.79
CA VAL A 440 25.83 -40.45 17.59
C VAL A 440 26.19 -38.98 17.90
N PRO A 441 27.11 -38.69 18.85
CA PRO A 441 27.45 -37.31 19.24
C PRO A 441 28.10 -36.53 18.09
N GLU A 442 28.94 -37.18 17.28
CA GLU A 442 29.66 -36.54 16.17
C GLU A 442 28.68 -36.00 15.09
N LEU A 443 27.63 -36.75 14.77
CA LEU A 443 26.61 -36.32 13.81
C LEU A 443 25.76 -35.18 14.35
N ILE A 444 25.47 -35.17 15.66
CA ILE A 444 24.72 -34.10 16.33
C ILE A 444 25.55 -32.81 16.35
N GLU A 445 26.83 -32.88 16.74
CA GLU A 445 27.69 -31.69 16.77
C GLU A 445 27.87 -31.07 15.38
N LEU A 446 28.09 -31.89 14.35
CA LEU A 446 28.33 -31.39 13.00
C LEU A 446 27.06 -30.83 12.35
N HIS A 447 25.93 -31.53 12.42
CA HIS A 447 24.74 -31.16 11.64
C HIS A 447 23.72 -30.34 12.43
N LEU A 448 23.62 -30.57 13.75
CA LEU A 448 22.65 -29.88 14.61
C LEU A 448 23.25 -28.64 15.27
N LEU A 449 24.51 -28.68 15.73
CA LEU A 449 25.14 -27.52 16.38
C LEU A 449 25.89 -26.59 15.40
N ARG A 450 26.65 -27.12 14.44
CA ARG A 450 27.40 -26.26 13.49
C ARG A 450 26.58 -25.82 12.28
N GLN A 451 25.72 -26.69 11.75
CA GLN A 451 24.91 -26.41 10.55
C GLN A 451 23.46 -26.02 10.84
N ASP A 452 22.99 -26.17 12.08
CA ASP A 452 21.62 -25.84 12.54
C ASP A 452 20.52 -26.42 11.63
N SER A 453 20.70 -27.66 11.16
CA SER A 453 19.79 -28.28 10.17
C SER A 453 19.40 -29.70 10.56
N ILE A 454 18.17 -29.84 11.06
CA ILE A 454 17.55 -31.13 11.40
C ILE A 454 17.40 -32.04 10.17
N PRO A 455 16.98 -31.54 8.98
CA PRO A 455 16.92 -32.39 7.79
C PRO A 455 18.29 -32.94 7.37
N ALA A 456 19.37 -32.14 7.47
CA ALA A 456 20.71 -32.60 7.17
C ALA A 456 21.17 -33.70 8.15
N PHE A 457 20.89 -33.49 9.45
CA PHE A 457 21.16 -34.47 10.49
C PHE A 457 20.44 -35.81 10.25
N LEU A 458 19.12 -35.78 10.02
CA LEU A 458 18.34 -37.00 9.81
C LEU A 458 18.75 -37.75 8.54
N SER A 459 19.15 -37.03 7.49
CA SER A 459 19.63 -37.63 6.24
C SER A 459 20.97 -38.35 6.44
N ALA A 460 21.93 -37.68 7.09
CA ALA A 460 23.23 -38.28 7.41
C ALA A 460 23.08 -39.50 8.32
N LEU A 461 22.22 -39.40 9.33
CA LEU A 461 21.91 -40.51 10.24
C LEU A 461 21.24 -41.69 9.52
N THR A 462 20.38 -41.44 8.53
CA THR A 462 19.76 -42.52 7.74
C THR A 462 20.80 -43.28 6.92
N LEU A 463 21.75 -42.57 6.31
CA LEU A 463 22.84 -43.18 5.54
C LEU A 463 23.77 -43.99 6.44
N GLU A 464 24.06 -43.50 7.65
CA GLU A 464 24.89 -44.20 8.64
C GLU A 464 24.20 -45.46 9.18
N LEU A 465 22.91 -45.39 9.51
CA LEU A 465 22.17 -46.58 9.96
C LEU A 465 22.01 -47.61 8.84
N PHE A 466 21.79 -47.15 7.60
CA PHE A 466 21.74 -48.01 6.44
C PHE A 466 23.09 -48.68 6.15
N SER A 467 24.22 -47.96 6.29
CA SER A 467 25.55 -48.53 6.09
C SER A 467 25.84 -49.61 7.14
N ARG A 468 25.52 -49.36 8.41
CA ARG A 468 25.68 -50.34 9.50
C ARG A 468 24.84 -51.60 9.29
N GLN A 469 23.62 -51.47 8.77
CA GLN A 469 22.76 -52.61 8.50
C GLN A 469 23.18 -53.43 7.27
N THR A 470 23.94 -52.84 6.35
CA THR A 470 24.48 -53.52 5.15
C THR A 470 25.90 -54.07 5.33
N LEU A 471 26.57 -53.72 6.43
CA LEU A 471 27.90 -54.23 6.81
C LEU A 471 27.87 -55.56 7.60
N ALA A 472 26.68 -56.16 7.74
CA ALA A 472 26.48 -57.48 8.36
C ALA A 472 26.62 -58.64 7.36
#